data_AF-A0A959G8I9-F1
#
_entry.id   AF-A0A959G8I9-F1
#
_cell.length_a   1.000
_cell.length_b   1.000
_cell.length_c   1.000
_cell.angle_alpha   90.00
_cell.angle_beta   90.00
_cell.angle_gamma   90.00
#
_symmetry.space_group_name_H-M   'P 1'
#
loop_
_entity.id
_entity.type
_entity.pdbx_description
1 polymer ?
#
loop_
_entity_poly.entity_id
_entity_poly.type
_entity_poly.pdbx_seq_one_letter_code
_entity_poly.pdbx_strand_id
1 'polypeptide(L)'
;MLLCFEKLRIAEKKFETSNMVVISFDLPKEIKHKFDYLPGQYLTIQSPLNEKERRCYSICSGPYDEHLKIAVKEVKGGHLSPYLVHNIKVGDVLDVSQPLGNFHLDQSKGSPTQYIMVAGGSGITPIKSMIEHLLAKNSDARISLIFGNQSADQTPFLQLLKQYSSAKQLSVQHIWKEESGNDLGLKGLLTYENCYQLLHHELLRRQEVMLYTCGPGPVMDNVKKAGIELGIKPKNIFQEYFSTKQEGVVGDTPELYRQVVKIVNGKSHYNLPVEKGETILQAAIQNNIPLNYSCKIGICSTCKCKLTSGSVHSGISFGLSQQEKDEGYILTCQAFPLQACTIEPPVQLKIKKNKWFTYRKSAITAGLLLCVFVLGSLSFPDNSKLLAIGEMNKGHENLACTECHTKAKGSFYQQLQANFQTVIGQRKKSVAFGSNDVDNQTCQNCHERENDRHPVHRFLEPKFAKARKEIQPQFCESCHSEHKGKLMVMNDLSFCKNCHEDVEIKNDPLDTPHQTLIDKGMWSTCLQCHDFHGNHLAEAPALMKDTIPKNIVVEYLNGKGHDPYGTEKAEYSHSEIEKIKAITQ
;
A
#
# COMPACT_ATOMS: atom_id res chain seq x y z
N MET A 1 -7.55 24.29 -25.32
CA MET A 1 -8.94 23.99 -24.93
C MET A 1 -9.30 24.91 -23.78
N LEU A 2 -10.46 25.57 -23.85
CA LEU A 2 -10.91 26.55 -22.86
C LEU A 2 -11.39 25.86 -21.58
N LEU A 3 -11.40 26.59 -20.47
CA LEU A 3 -11.96 26.13 -19.20
C LEU A 3 -13.46 25.87 -19.37
N CYS A 4 -13.88 24.61 -19.20
CA CYS A 4 -15.28 24.22 -19.23
C CYS A 4 -15.92 24.36 -17.84
N PHE A 5 -17.19 24.76 -17.83
CA PHE A 5 -18.02 24.86 -16.64
C PHE A 5 -19.20 23.91 -16.75
N GLU A 6 -19.53 23.28 -15.63
CA GLU A 6 -20.71 22.43 -15.47
C GLU A 6 -21.63 23.09 -14.43
N LYS A 7 -22.94 22.95 -14.62
CA LYS A 7 -23.94 23.49 -13.70
C LYS A 7 -24.14 22.52 -12.54
N LEU A 8 -23.73 22.93 -11.34
CA LEU A 8 -23.88 22.13 -10.13
C LEU A 8 -24.91 22.76 -9.19
N ARG A 9 -25.82 21.93 -8.69
CA ARG A 9 -26.81 22.32 -7.69
C ARG A 9 -26.21 22.27 -6.29
N ILE A 10 -26.57 23.23 -5.46
CA ILE A 10 -26.17 23.27 -4.05
C ILE A 10 -27.06 22.31 -3.27
N ALA A 11 -26.44 21.26 -2.75
CA ALA A 11 -27.08 20.24 -1.91
C ALA A 11 -27.27 20.75 -0.48
N GLU A 12 -26.25 21.42 0.04
CA GLU A 12 -26.20 21.89 1.42
C GLU A 12 -25.37 23.16 1.52
N LYS A 13 -25.74 24.04 2.45
CA LYS A 13 -24.95 25.21 2.84
C LYS A 13 -24.96 25.32 4.36
N LYS A 14 -23.78 25.30 4.97
CA LYS A 14 -23.62 25.34 6.44
C LYS A 14 -22.61 26.41 6.84
N PHE A 15 -22.91 27.20 7.86
CA PHE A 15 -21.93 28.10 8.47
C PHE A 15 -20.95 27.29 9.32
N GLU A 16 -19.66 27.45 9.03
CA GLU A 16 -18.57 26.86 9.81
C GLU A 16 -18.05 27.85 10.85
N THR A 17 -18.01 29.14 10.49
CA THR A 17 -17.75 30.27 11.39
C THR A 17 -18.70 31.41 11.04
N SER A 18 -18.66 32.52 11.80
CA SER A 18 -19.48 33.71 11.53
C SER A 18 -19.27 34.34 10.15
N ASN A 19 -18.15 34.05 9.48
CA ASN A 19 -17.79 34.61 8.18
C ASN A 19 -17.35 33.54 7.17
N MET A 20 -17.65 32.27 7.39
CA MET A 20 -17.29 31.18 6.50
C MET A 20 -18.43 30.17 6.36
N VAL A 21 -18.75 29.82 5.12
CA VAL A 21 -19.73 28.78 4.79
C VAL A 21 -19.07 27.63 4.05
N VAL A 22 -19.53 26.41 4.32
CA VAL A 22 -19.27 25.22 3.52
C VAL A 22 -20.45 25.04 2.58
N ILE A 23 -20.16 24.91 1.29
CA ILE A 23 -21.12 24.65 0.23
C ILE A 23 -20.87 23.25 -0.30
N SER A 24 -21.87 22.38 -0.20
CA SER A 24 -21.86 21.02 -0.74
C SER A 24 -22.60 20.99 -2.08
N PHE A 25 -22.02 20.35 -3.08
CA PHE A 25 -22.61 20.20 -4.41
C PHE A 25 -23.20 18.80 -4.65
N ASP A 26 -24.35 18.76 -5.33
CA ASP A 26 -24.87 17.54 -5.94
C ASP A 26 -24.10 17.24 -7.22
N LEU A 27 -23.53 16.04 -7.32
CA LEU A 27 -22.87 15.54 -8.52
C LEU A 27 -23.73 14.46 -9.17
N PRO A 28 -24.43 14.77 -10.28
CA PRO A 28 -25.11 13.76 -11.10
C PRO A 28 -24.14 12.64 -11.51
N LYS A 29 -24.63 11.40 -11.55
CA LYS A 29 -23.80 10.20 -11.81
C LYS A 29 -23.06 10.30 -13.14
N GLU A 30 -23.64 10.98 -14.12
CA GLU A 30 -23.14 11.14 -15.48
C GLU A 30 -21.87 12.00 -15.53
N ILE A 31 -21.78 13.03 -14.68
CA ILE A 31 -20.64 13.97 -14.65
C ILE A 31 -19.67 13.73 -13.50
N LYS A 32 -19.98 12.83 -12.56
CA LYS A 32 -19.14 12.53 -11.39
C LYS A 32 -17.67 12.30 -11.73
N HIS A 33 -17.39 11.53 -12.78
CA HIS A 33 -16.02 11.24 -13.25
C HIS A 33 -15.22 12.47 -13.73
N LYS A 34 -15.89 13.57 -14.11
CA LYS A 34 -15.23 14.83 -14.48
C LYS A 34 -14.72 15.60 -13.27
N PHE A 35 -15.19 15.23 -12.08
CA PHE A 35 -14.87 15.85 -10.81
C PHE A 35 -13.99 14.97 -9.92
N ASP A 36 -13.36 13.94 -10.48
CA ASP A 36 -12.29 13.21 -9.80
C ASP A 36 -11.13 14.19 -9.52
N TYR A 37 -10.69 14.27 -8.26
CA TYR A 37 -9.67 15.23 -7.83
C TYR A 37 -8.60 14.58 -6.97
N LEU A 38 -7.43 15.23 -6.93
CA LEU A 38 -6.38 14.95 -5.97
C LEU A 38 -6.55 15.86 -4.74
N PRO A 39 -6.34 15.36 -3.50
CA PRO A 39 -6.50 16.15 -2.29
C PRO A 39 -5.62 17.40 -2.32
N GLY A 40 -6.25 18.57 -2.19
CA GLY A 40 -5.61 19.89 -2.29
C GLY A 40 -5.96 20.68 -3.56
N GLN A 41 -6.56 20.06 -4.58
CA GLN A 41 -7.04 20.77 -5.76
C GLN A 41 -8.21 21.73 -5.46
N TYR A 42 -8.46 22.66 -6.38
CA TYR A 42 -9.50 23.68 -6.29
C TYR A 42 -10.50 23.62 -7.44
N LEU A 43 -11.67 24.22 -7.22
CA LEU A 43 -12.68 24.49 -8.24
C LEU A 43 -12.71 25.98 -8.57
N THR A 44 -13.04 26.33 -9.80
CA THR A 44 -13.35 27.71 -10.17
C THR A 44 -14.86 27.90 -10.23
N ILE A 45 -15.36 28.90 -9.52
CA ILE A 45 -16.75 29.35 -9.57
C ILE A 45 -16.82 30.57 -10.48
N GLN A 46 -17.68 30.52 -11.50
CA GLN A 46 -18.04 31.69 -12.28
C GLN A 46 -19.15 32.46 -11.56
N SER A 47 -18.95 33.76 -11.39
CA SER A 47 -19.88 34.60 -10.64
C SER A 47 -21.21 34.75 -11.40
N PRO A 48 -22.36 34.48 -10.77
CA PRO A 48 -23.65 34.76 -11.39
C PRO A 48 -23.94 36.26 -11.50
N LEU A 49 -23.19 37.10 -10.76
CA LEU A 49 -23.30 38.57 -10.80
C LEU A 49 -22.58 39.18 -12.00
N ASN A 50 -21.54 38.49 -12.51
CA ASN A 50 -20.73 38.94 -13.62
C ASN A 50 -19.95 37.74 -14.20
N GLU A 51 -20.28 37.31 -15.41
CA GLU A 51 -19.64 36.14 -16.05
C GLU A 51 -18.12 36.29 -16.26
N LYS A 52 -17.61 37.54 -16.29
CA LYS A 52 -16.17 37.82 -16.37
C LYS A 52 -15.47 37.72 -15.01
N GLU A 53 -16.23 37.63 -13.92
CA GLU A 53 -15.71 37.43 -12.57
C GLU A 53 -15.69 35.94 -12.22
N ARG A 54 -14.50 35.45 -11.85
CA ARG A 54 -14.26 34.05 -11.48
C ARG A 54 -13.41 34.00 -10.21
N ARG A 55 -13.62 33.01 -9.34
CA ARG A 55 -12.77 32.78 -8.14
C ARG A 55 -12.49 31.30 -7.92
N CYS A 56 -11.31 31.02 -7.40
CA CYS A 56 -10.87 29.68 -7.00
C CYS A 56 -11.27 29.40 -5.55
N TYR A 57 -11.78 28.21 -5.28
CA TYR A 57 -12.00 27.71 -3.92
C TYR A 57 -11.46 26.27 -3.83
N SER A 58 -10.54 26.02 -2.89
CA SER A 58 -9.98 24.69 -2.67
C SER A 58 -11.08 23.72 -2.22
N ILE A 59 -11.01 22.50 -2.74
CA ILE A 59 -11.90 21.42 -2.35
C ILE A 59 -11.54 21.03 -0.92
N CYS A 60 -12.53 21.04 -0.03
CA CYS A 60 -12.36 20.74 1.39
C CYS A 60 -13.06 19.44 1.81
N SER A 61 -13.48 18.62 0.86
CA SER A 61 -14.04 17.29 1.10
C SER A 61 -12.97 16.18 1.06
N GLY A 62 -13.18 15.14 1.84
CA GLY A 62 -12.37 13.93 1.91
C GLY A 62 -12.90 12.79 1.02
N PRO A 63 -12.19 11.65 0.91
CA PRO A 63 -12.56 10.54 0.02
C PRO A 63 -13.87 9.82 0.39
N TYR A 64 -14.35 9.99 1.62
CA TYR A 64 -15.60 9.39 2.11
C TYR A 64 -16.75 10.40 2.22
N ASP A 65 -16.51 11.66 1.83
CA ASP A 65 -17.61 12.63 1.77
C ASP A 65 -18.57 12.26 0.65
N GLU A 66 -19.86 12.30 0.96
CA GLU A 66 -20.93 12.05 -0.01
C GLU A 66 -20.99 13.13 -1.09
N HIS A 67 -20.66 14.37 -0.72
CA HIS A 67 -20.72 15.55 -1.57
C HIS A 67 -19.35 16.18 -1.79
N LEU A 68 -19.17 16.78 -2.97
CA LEU A 68 -18.04 17.66 -3.26
C LEU A 68 -18.23 18.98 -2.52
N LYS A 69 -17.27 19.39 -1.69
CA LYS A 69 -17.40 20.56 -0.81
C LYS A 69 -16.34 21.61 -1.07
N ILE A 70 -16.75 22.88 -1.02
CA ILE A 70 -15.85 24.03 -0.92
C ILE A 70 -16.19 24.82 0.34
N ALA A 71 -15.20 25.50 0.92
CA ALA A 71 -15.46 26.46 1.99
C ALA A 71 -15.09 27.88 1.55
N VAL A 72 -16.03 28.79 1.74
CA VAL A 72 -15.97 30.17 1.26
C VAL A 72 -15.93 31.10 2.46
N LYS A 73 -14.80 31.77 2.66
CA LYS A 73 -14.66 32.84 3.65
C LYS A 73 -15.03 34.18 3.01
N GLU A 74 -15.81 34.99 3.73
CA GLU A 74 -16.15 36.33 3.30
C GLU A 74 -14.91 37.24 3.26
N VAL A 75 -14.67 37.87 2.11
CA VAL A 75 -13.68 38.93 1.95
C VAL A 75 -14.40 40.28 1.91
N LYS A 76 -14.08 41.16 2.86
CA LYS A 76 -14.61 42.53 2.91
C LYS A 76 -14.27 43.28 1.62
N GLY A 77 -15.27 43.94 1.03
CA GLY A 77 -15.12 44.65 -0.25
C GLY A 77 -15.09 43.75 -1.50
N GLY A 78 -15.24 42.43 -1.36
CA GLY A 78 -15.43 41.52 -2.48
C GLY A 78 -16.89 41.46 -2.93
N HIS A 79 -17.15 41.01 -4.17
CA HIS A 79 -18.50 40.85 -4.71
C HIS A 79 -19.01 39.41 -4.60
N LEU A 80 -18.21 38.44 -5.06
CA LEU A 80 -18.63 37.03 -5.07
C LEU A 80 -18.65 36.38 -3.69
N SER A 81 -17.67 36.63 -2.81
CA SER A 81 -17.62 35.96 -1.51
C SER A 81 -18.80 36.34 -0.59
N PRO A 82 -19.22 37.62 -0.45
CA PRO A 82 -20.41 37.94 0.33
C PRO A 82 -21.69 37.36 -0.29
N TYR A 83 -21.80 37.32 -1.62
CA TYR A 83 -22.92 36.68 -2.31
C TYR A 83 -23.03 35.18 -1.97
N LEU A 84 -21.92 34.44 -2.02
CA LEU A 84 -21.90 33.02 -1.66
C LEU A 84 -22.17 32.79 -0.16
N VAL A 85 -21.75 33.71 0.71
CA VAL A 85 -21.96 33.59 2.16
C VAL A 85 -23.39 33.94 2.56
N HIS A 86 -23.99 34.99 1.99
CA HIS A 86 -25.26 35.55 2.49
C HIS A 86 -26.44 35.36 1.55
N ASN A 87 -26.24 35.40 0.23
CA ASN A 87 -27.34 35.47 -0.73
C ASN A 87 -27.73 34.11 -1.32
N ILE A 88 -26.75 33.22 -1.54
CA ILE A 88 -27.03 31.92 -2.15
C ILE A 88 -27.73 30.96 -1.18
N LYS A 89 -28.62 30.12 -1.72
CA LYS A 89 -29.46 29.17 -0.98
C LYS A 89 -29.28 27.73 -1.47
N VAL A 90 -29.69 26.79 -0.63
CA VAL A 90 -29.79 25.38 -1.02
C VAL A 90 -30.76 25.25 -2.19
N GLY A 91 -30.36 24.47 -3.20
CA GLY A 91 -31.11 24.31 -4.44
C GLY A 91 -30.70 25.25 -5.57
N ASP A 92 -29.98 26.34 -5.29
CA ASP A 92 -29.42 27.21 -6.33
C ASP A 92 -28.37 26.47 -7.16
N VAL A 93 -28.11 26.96 -8.38
CA VAL A 93 -27.18 26.36 -9.34
C VAL A 93 -26.02 27.32 -9.59
N LEU A 94 -24.79 26.80 -9.57
CA LEU A 94 -23.58 27.54 -9.91
C LEU A 94 -22.85 26.91 -11.10
N ASP A 95 -22.19 27.74 -11.89
CA ASP A 95 -21.25 27.31 -12.92
C ASP A 95 -19.89 27.00 -12.28
N VAL A 96 -19.51 25.72 -12.28
CA VAL A 96 -18.32 25.19 -11.59
C VAL A 96 -17.38 24.51 -12.59
N SER A 97 -16.10 24.84 -12.53
CA SER A 97 -15.09 24.16 -13.35
C SER A 97 -14.78 22.77 -12.83
N GLN A 98 -14.18 21.93 -13.68
CA GLN A 98 -13.50 20.72 -13.22
C GLN A 98 -12.38 21.05 -12.21
N PRO A 99 -11.95 20.08 -11.37
CA PRO A 99 -10.83 20.25 -10.45
C PRO A 99 -9.53 20.66 -11.16
N LEU A 100 -8.85 21.63 -10.58
CA LEU A 100 -7.60 22.19 -11.08
C LEU A 100 -6.61 22.40 -9.93
N GLY A 101 -5.35 22.68 -10.28
CA GLY A 101 -4.32 23.03 -9.31
C GLY A 101 -3.26 21.95 -9.16
N ASN A 102 -2.07 22.41 -8.77
CA ASN A 102 -0.87 21.59 -8.59
C ASN A 102 -0.52 21.38 -7.11
N PHE A 103 -1.23 22.06 -6.20
CA PHE A 103 -1.06 21.89 -4.75
C PHE A 103 -1.84 20.67 -4.29
N HIS A 104 -1.29 19.48 -4.54
CA HIS A 104 -1.92 18.23 -4.12
C HIS A 104 -0.89 17.30 -3.48
N LEU A 105 -1.38 16.30 -2.73
CA LEU A 105 -0.51 15.24 -2.22
C LEU A 105 0.21 14.54 -3.40
N ASP A 106 1.53 14.44 -3.29
CA ASP A 106 2.35 13.67 -4.22
C ASP A 106 2.15 12.17 -3.97
N GLN A 107 1.38 11.51 -4.84
CA GLN A 107 1.10 10.08 -4.75
C GLN A 107 2.18 9.20 -5.41
N SER A 108 3.21 9.81 -6.02
CA SER A 108 4.25 9.09 -6.78
C SER A 108 5.43 8.65 -5.92
N LYS A 109 5.65 9.30 -4.78
CA LYS A 109 6.64 8.90 -3.79
C LYS A 109 6.01 7.82 -2.89
N GLY A 110 6.78 6.80 -2.51
CA GLY A 110 6.35 5.85 -1.46
C GLY A 110 5.91 6.62 -0.21
N SER A 111 5.01 6.05 0.60
CA SER A 111 4.44 6.74 1.76
C SER A 111 5.55 7.35 2.63
N PRO A 112 5.70 8.70 2.65
CA PRO A 112 6.71 9.33 3.49
C PRO A 112 6.38 9.05 4.94
N THR A 113 7.41 9.02 5.79
CA THR A 113 7.26 8.68 7.20
C THR A 113 6.60 9.81 7.99
N GLN A 114 6.67 11.07 7.51
CA GLN A 114 6.06 12.22 8.19
C GLN A 114 5.55 13.31 7.22
N TYR A 115 4.35 13.82 7.53
CA TYR A 115 3.76 15.02 6.93
C TYR A 115 3.70 16.15 7.95
N ILE A 116 4.25 17.31 7.61
CA ILE A 116 4.06 18.54 8.37
C ILE A 116 3.19 19.47 7.54
N MET A 117 2.10 19.95 8.12
CA MET A 117 1.11 20.78 7.46
C MET A 117 0.94 22.07 8.24
N VAL A 118 1.10 23.22 7.59
CA VAL A 118 0.92 24.53 8.22
C VAL A 118 -0.20 25.29 7.53
N ALA A 119 -1.25 25.61 8.27
CA ALA A 119 -2.41 26.32 7.74
C ALA A 119 -2.57 27.69 8.43
N GLY A 120 -3.06 28.67 7.69
CA GLY A 120 -3.48 29.97 8.22
C GLY A 120 -4.88 30.36 7.76
N GLY A 121 -5.81 30.57 8.70
CA GLY A 121 -7.18 30.98 8.36
C GLY A 121 -7.88 30.00 7.41
N SER A 122 -8.38 30.53 6.29
CA SER A 122 -9.05 29.71 5.26
C SER A 122 -8.11 28.75 4.53
N GLY A 123 -6.78 28.89 4.65
CA GLY A 123 -5.81 27.97 4.06
C GLY A 123 -5.89 26.53 4.61
N ILE A 124 -6.72 26.29 5.63
CA ILE A 124 -7.04 24.94 6.10
C ILE A 124 -7.79 24.10 5.07
N THR A 125 -8.48 24.70 4.08
CA THR A 125 -9.34 23.96 3.16
C THR A 125 -8.63 22.88 2.32
N PRO A 126 -7.53 23.17 1.60
CA PRO A 126 -6.80 22.12 0.89
C PRO A 126 -6.13 21.15 1.88
N ILE A 127 -5.58 21.68 2.98
CA ILE A 127 -4.90 20.89 4.01
C ILE A 127 -5.84 19.87 4.65
N LYS A 128 -7.08 20.24 4.97
CA LYS A 128 -8.12 19.35 5.49
C LYS A 128 -8.37 18.20 4.54
N SER A 129 -8.56 18.48 3.25
CA SER A 129 -8.76 17.44 2.23
C SER A 129 -7.57 16.47 2.18
N MET A 130 -6.34 16.98 2.30
CA MET A 130 -5.14 16.15 2.39
C MET A 130 -5.12 15.28 3.66
N ILE A 131 -5.43 15.85 4.83
CA ILE A 131 -5.47 15.13 6.11
C ILE A 131 -6.50 14.00 6.04
N GLU A 132 -7.74 14.28 5.64
CA GLU A 132 -8.78 13.27 5.54
C GLU A 132 -8.40 12.13 4.61
N HIS A 133 -7.74 12.44 3.49
CA HIS A 133 -7.24 11.42 2.57
C HIS A 133 -6.13 10.55 3.16
N LEU A 134 -5.19 11.14 3.91
CA LEU A 134 -4.13 10.39 4.58
C LEU A 134 -4.69 9.51 5.69
N LEU A 135 -5.61 10.04 6.51
CA LEU A 135 -6.29 9.27 7.55
C LEU A 135 -7.07 8.10 6.96
N ALA A 136 -7.78 8.32 5.85
CA ALA A 136 -8.57 7.31 5.15
C ALA A 136 -7.75 6.14 4.61
N LYS A 137 -6.49 6.37 4.24
CA LYS A 137 -5.59 5.34 3.71
C LYS A 137 -4.97 4.44 4.78
N ASN A 138 -5.19 4.70 6.08
CA ASN A 138 -4.55 4.00 7.20
C ASN A 138 -3.02 3.90 7.02
N SER A 139 -2.38 5.00 6.60
CA SER A 139 -0.92 5.04 6.51
C SER A 139 -0.30 5.16 7.91
N ASP A 140 0.79 4.45 8.17
CA ASP A 140 1.63 4.63 9.37
C ASP A 140 2.36 5.99 9.42
N ALA A 141 2.09 6.88 8.46
CA ALA A 141 2.70 8.20 8.38
C ALA A 141 2.18 9.10 9.51
N ARG A 142 3.11 9.74 10.23
CA ARG A 142 2.77 10.75 11.23
C ARG A 142 2.35 12.05 10.55
N ILE A 143 1.24 12.63 10.96
CA ILE A 143 0.71 13.89 10.45
C ILE A 143 0.76 14.93 11.56
N SER A 144 1.42 16.05 11.32
CA SER A 144 1.48 17.20 12.24
C SER A 144 0.85 18.41 11.59
N LEU A 145 -0.24 18.93 12.15
CA LEU A 145 -0.92 20.14 11.71
C LEU A 145 -0.62 21.30 12.66
N ILE A 146 0.02 22.36 12.16
CA ILE A 146 0.16 23.65 12.85
C ILE A 146 -0.86 24.62 12.24
N PHE A 147 -1.81 25.10 13.03
CA PHE A 147 -2.93 25.88 12.51
C PHE A 147 -3.08 27.24 13.19
N GLY A 148 -2.74 28.30 12.45
CA GLY A 148 -2.82 29.69 12.89
C GLY A 148 -4.17 30.36 12.59
N ASN A 149 -4.83 30.94 13.61
CA ASN A 149 -6.07 31.73 13.48
C ASN A 149 -6.09 32.94 14.42
N GLN A 150 -7.10 33.81 14.29
CA GLN A 150 -7.26 34.94 15.22
C GLN A 150 -7.62 34.45 16.63
N SER A 151 -8.60 33.56 16.70
CA SER A 151 -9.22 33.06 17.94
C SER A 151 -9.86 31.68 17.70
N ALA A 152 -10.27 31.01 18.77
CA ALA A 152 -10.91 29.70 18.70
C ALA A 152 -12.26 29.72 17.94
N ASP A 153 -13.10 30.73 18.16
CA ASP A 153 -14.40 30.90 17.48
C ASP A 153 -14.28 31.21 15.98
N GLN A 154 -13.15 31.80 15.57
CA GLN A 154 -12.83 32.05 14.16
C GLN A 154 -12.03 30.92 13.52
N THR A 155 -11.80 29.80 14.21
CA THR A 155 -11.07 28.64 13.69
C THR A 155 -12.03 27.71 12.95
N PRO A 156 -11.97 27.64 11.60
CA PRO A 156 -12.82 26.73 10.83
C PRO A 156 -12.50 25.27 11.16
N PHE A 157 -13.52 24.41 11.21
CA PHE A 157 -13.40 22.97 11.43
C PHE A 157 -12.81 22.58 12.80
N LEU A 158 -12.82 23.47 13.80
CA LEU A 158 -12.21 23.22 15.10
C LEU A 158 -12.73 21.93 15.76
N GLN A 159 -14.04 21.72 15.77
CA GLN A 159 -14.65 20.53 16.36
C GLN A 159 -14.28 19.25 15.61
N LEU A 160 -14.25 19.31 14.29
CA LEU A 160 -13.86 18.18 13.44
C LEU A 160 -12.38 17.84 13.64
N LEU A 161 -11.51 18.84 13.73
CA LEU A 161 -10.09 18.64 14.02
C LEU A 161 -9.87 18.02 15.41
N LYS A 162 -10.63 18.45 16.44
CA LYS A 162 -10.61 17.82 17.78
C LYS A 162 -11.01 16.33 17.71
N GLN A 163 -11.99 15.98 16.88
CA GLN A 163 -12.36 14.58 16.64
C GLN A 163 -11.22 13.79 15.95
N TYR A 164 -10.51 14.39 15.00
CA TYR A 164 -9.38 13.73 14.35
C TYR A 164 -8.15 13.59 15.24
N SER A 165 -7.95 14.48 16.20
CA SER A 165 -6.85 14.38 17.17
C SER A 165 -6.93 13.15 18.07
N SER A 166 -8.08 12.45 18.14
CA SER A 166 -8.14 11.15 18.82
C SER A 166 -7.43 10.03 18.04
N ALA A 167 -7.15 10.22 16.75
CA ALA A 167 -6.38 9.28 15.96
C ALA A 167 -4.90 9.37 16.34
N LYS A 168 -4.26 8.22 16.63
CA LYS A 168 -2.85 8.15 17.05
C LYS A 168 -1.85 8.80 16.06
N GLN A 169 -2.25 8.94 14.80
CA GLN A 169 -1.40 9.41 13.70
C GLN A 169 -1.45 10.92 13.45
N LEU A 170 -2.40 11.67 14.04
CA LEU A 170 -2.54 13.12 13.83
C LEU A 170 -2.27 13.92 15.11
N SER A 171 -1.29 14.81 15.04
CA SER A 171 -1.06 15.87 16.03
C SER A 171 -1.59 17.20 15.49
N VAL A 172 -2.38 17.93 16.27
CA VAL A 172 -2.89 19.26 15.89
C VAL A 172 -2.48 20.28 16.94
N GLN A 173 -1.82 21.34 16.50
CA GLN A 173 -1.40 22.46 17.33
C GLN A 173 -2.02 23.75 16.82
N HIS A 174 -2.91 24.32 17.63
CA HIS A 174 -3.55 25.59 17.33
C HIS A 174 -2.70 26.76 17.85
N ILE A 175 -2.50 27.76 16.99
CA ILE A 175 -1.83 29.02 17.33
C ILE A 175 -2.87 30.14 17.16
N TRP A 176 -3.19 30.84 18.25
CA TRP A 176 -4.18 31.92 18.25
C TRP A 176 -3.54 33.26 18.58
N LYS A 177 -3.90 34.29 17.82
CA LYS A 177 -3.42 35.65 18.09
C LYS A 177 -3.93 36.14 19.46
N GLU A 178 -5.19 35.85 19.75
CA GLU A 178 -5.85 36.20 21.00
C GLU A 178 -5.68 35.09 22.04
N GLU A 179 -5.78 35.46 23.31
CA GLU A 179 -5.64 34.53 24.42
C GLU A 179 -6.85 33.58 24.45
N SER A 180 -6.60 32.27 24.42
CA SER A 180 -7.68 31.31 24.62
C SER A 180 -8.05 31.28 26.09
N GLY A 181 -9.36 31.23 26.36
CA GLY A 181 -9.86 30.82 27.67
C GLY A 181 -9.56 29.33 27.92
N ASN A 182 -10.60 28.50 28.04
CA ASN A 182 -10.47 27.08 28.40
C ASN A 182 -9.94 26.15 27.29
N ASP A 183 -9.45 26.68 26.16
CA ASP A 183 -9.02 25.88 25.00
C ASP A 183 -7.48 25.77 24.91
N LEU A 184 -6.99 24.59 24.48
CA LEU A 184 -5.59 24.15 24.46
C LEU A 184 -4.68 24.82 23.39
N GLY A 185 -5.02 25.99 22.85
CA GLY A 185 -4.21 26.67 21.83
C GLY A 185 -3.08 27.51 22.43
N LEU A 186 -1.98 27.66 21.68
CA LEU A 186 -0.88 28.54 22.08
C LEU A 186 -1.15 29.97 21.62
N LYS A 187 -0.95 30.93 22.51
CA LYS A 187 -1.00 32.35 22.18
C LYS A 187 0.20 32.74 21.31
N GLY A 188 -0.03 33.31 20.13
CA GLY A 188 1.03 33.79 19.26
C GLY A 188 0.62 34.02 17.81
N LEU A 189 1.60 34.40 17.01
CA LEU A 189 1.51 34.50 15.55
C LEU A 189 2.50 33.52 14.92
N LEU A 190 2.26 33.12 13.67
CA LEU A 190 3.21 32.34 12.88
C LEU A 190 4.33 33.24 12.33
N THR A 191 5.09 33.86 13.24
CA THR A 191 6.35 34.56 12.93
C THR A 191 7.41 33.55 12.51
N TYR A 192 8.51 34.04 11.94
CA TYR A 192 9.60 33.15 11.55
C TYR A 192 10.16 32.36 12.74
N GLU A 193 10.35 33.01 13.90
CA GLU A 193 10.89 32.37 15.11
C GLU A 193 9.95 31.27 15.62
N ASN A 194 8.65 31.56 15.68
CA ASN A 194 7.66 30.58 16.09
C ASN A 194 7.57 29.42 15.08
N CYS A 195 7.55 29.71 13.78
CA CYS A 195 7.58 28.67 12.75
C CYS A 195 8.84 27.80 12.89
N TYR A 196 10.01 28.40 13.09
CA TYR A 196 11.25 27.67 13.29
C TYR A 196 11.19 26.75 14.50
N GLN A 197 10.74 27.26 15.66
CA GLN A 197 10.63 26.46 16.88
C GLN A 197 9.63 25.31 16.74
N LEU A 198 8.45 25.59 16.19
CA LEU A 198 7.40 24.58 15.98
C LEU A 198 7.84 23.51 14.99
N LEU A 199 8.43 23.90 13.86
CA LEU A 199 8.97 22.94 12.89
C LEU A 199 10.12 22.12 13.49
N HIS A 200 11.04 22.77 14.21
CA HIS A 200 12.15 22.08 14.87
C HIS A 200 11.66 21.04 15.89
N HIS A 201 10.59 21.34 16.64
CA HIS A 201 9.97 20.39 17.58
C HIS A 201 9.33 19.19 16.85
N GLU A 202 8.68 19.43 15.72
CA GLU A 202 8.02 18.36 14.96
C GLU A 202 8.99 17.49 14.15
N LEU A 203 10.16 18.00 13.77
CA LEU A 203 11.11 17.27 12.93
C LEU A 203 11.75 16.10 13.67
N LEU A 204 11.34 14.88 13.31
CA LEU A 204 12.00 13.66 13.75
C LEU A 204 13.33 13.48 13.02
N ARG A 205 14.44 13.33 13.77
CA ARG A 205 15.76 13.09 13.18
C ARG A 205 15.71 11.83 12.29
N ARG A 206 16.17 11.96 11.04
CA ARG A 206 16.38 10.89 10.02
C ARG A 206 15.17 10.43 9.18
N GLN A 207 14.08 11.20 9.10
CA GLN A 207 12.91 10.84 8.29
C GLN A 207 12.73 11.70 7.04
N GLU A 208 12.10 11.15 6.00
CA GLU A 208 11.68 11.92 4.83
C GLU A 208 10.40 12.68 5.17
N VAL A 209 10.50 14.01 5.21
CA VAL A 209 9.42 14.91 5.59
C VAL A 209 8.87 15.61 4.35
N MET A 210 7.54 15.67 4.24
CA MET A 210 6.83 16.51 3.28
C MET A 210 6.16 17.67 4.03
N LEU A 211 6.51 18.90 3.65
CA LEU A 211 5.96 20.12 4.24
C LEU A 211 4.93 20.75 3.29
N TYR A 212 3.70 20.88 3.73
CA TYR A 212 2.62 21.56 3.00
C TYR A 212 2.20 22.82 3.75
N THR A 213 2.12 23.96 3.07
CA THR A 213 1.71 25.22 3.70
C THR A 213 0.71 26.00 2.86
N CYS A 214 -0.34 26.53 3.50
CA CYS A 214 -1.35 27.35 2.83
C CYS A 214 -1.93 28.40 3.79
N GLY A 215 -1.95 29.66 3.37
CA GLY A 215 -2.46 30.75 4.22
C GLY A 215 -2.07 32.15 3.73
N PRO A 216 -1.93 33.12 4.64
CA PRO A 216 -1.44 34.45 4.33
C PRO A 216 0.02 34.44 3.86
N GLY A 217 0.37 35.28 2.88
CA GLY A 217 1.73 35.37 2.29
C GLY A 217 2.88 35.31 3.30
N PRO A 218 2.92 36.22 4.30
CA PRO A 218 4.00 36.24 5.30
C PRO A 218 4.15 34.93 6.08
N VAL A 219 3.05 34.23 6.35
CA VAL A 219 3.08 32.94 7.07
C VAL A 219 3.77 31.88 6.21
N MET A 220 3.40 31.77 4.94
CA MET A 220 4.00 30.77 4.04
C MET A 220 5.48 31.05 3.80
N ASP A 221 5.85 32.32 3.64
CA ASP A 221 7.25 32.71 3.45
C ASP A 221 8.10 32.38 4.70
N ASN A 222 7.56 32.63 5.90
CA ASN A 222 8.19 32.24 7.17
C ASN A 222 8.36 30.72 7.29
N VAL A 223 7.32 29.95 6.98
CA VAL A 223 7.34 28.48 7.04
C VAL A 223 8.34 27.90 6.06
N LYS A 224 8.39 28.42 4.82
CA LYS A 224 9.35 27.98 3.81
C LYS A 224 10.78 28.27 4.25
N LYS A 225 11.05 29.50 4.72
CA LYS A 225 12.38 29.90 5.18
C LYS A 225 12.85 29.00 6.34
N ALA A 226 12.01 28.83 7.36
CA ALA A 226 12.31 27.98 8.50
C ALA A 226 12.52 26.51 8.09
N GLY A 227 11.67 25.97 7.21
CA GLY A 227 11.81 24.59 6.73
C GLY A 227 13.11 24.31 5.99
N ILE A 228 13.56 25.23 5.12
CA ILE A 228 14.83 25.11 4.40
C ILE A 228 16.01 25.13 5.38
N GLU A 229 15.99 26.04 6.35
CA GLU A 229 17.06 26.19 7.33
C GLU A 229 17.18 24.97 8.27
N LEU A 230 16.05 24.32 8.56
CA LEU A 230 16.00 23.07 9.30
C LEU A 230 16.34 21.83 8.45
N GLY A 231 16.73 22.02 7.18
CA GLY A 231 17.22 20.95 6.29
C GLY A 231 16.14 20.25 5.46
N ILE A 232 14.89 20.73 5.44
CA ILE A 232 13.86 20.20 4.53
C ILE A 232 14.23 20.59 3.10
N LYS A 233 14.34 19.59 2.22
CA LYS A 233 14.71 19.81 0.82
C LYS A 233 13.65 20.67 0.13
N PRO A 234 14.01 21.69 -0.67
CA PRO A 234 13.03 22.54 -1.37
C PRO A 234 11.98 21.78 -2.19
N LYS A 235 12.37 20.63 -2.79
CA LYS A 235 11.47 19.74 -3.55
C LYS A 235 10.38 19.04 -2.72
N ASN A 236 10.47 19.11 -1.39
CA ASN A 236 9.50 18.54 -0.45
C ASN A 236 8.70 19.63 0.28
N ILE A 237 8.85 20.90 -0.11
CA ILE A 237 8.09 22.03 0.42
C ILE A 237 7.09 22.49 -0.64
N PHE A 238 5.81 22.33 -0.32
CA PHE A 238 4.68 22.67 -1.17
C PHE A 238 3.92 23.84 -0.56
N GLN A 239 3.57 24.83 -1.39
CA GLN A 239 2.90 26.04 -0.92
C GLN A 239 1.80 26.52 -1.89
N GLU A 240 0.69 27.03 -1.36
CA GLU A 240 -0.38 27.64 -2.14
C GLU A 240 -0.85 28.96 -1.51
N TYR A 241 -0.81 30.03 -2.30
CA TYR A 241 -1.22 31.38 -1.90
C TYR A 241 -2.69 31.63 -2.27
N PHE A 242 -3.49 32.17 -1.34
CA PHE A 242 -4.89 32.57 -1.62
C PHE A 242 -5.06 34.05 -1.94
N SER A 243 -4.16 34.88 -1.46
CA SER A 243 -4.17 36.32 -1.66
C SER A 243 -2.77 36.83 -1.85
N THR A 244 -2.62 37.83 -2.71
CA THR A 244 -1.39 38.59 -2.88
C THR A 244 -1.70 40.05 -2.59
N LYS A 245 -0.77 40.80 -1.99
CA LYS A 245 -0.85 42.25 -2.06
C LYS A 245 -0.70 42.58 -3.55
N GLN A 246 -1.73 43.15 -4.17
CA GLN A 246 -1.53 43.80 -5.46
C GLN A 246 -0.63 44.99 -5.20
N GLU A 247 0.66 44.82 -5.40
CA GLU A 247 1.49 45.97 -5.72
C GLU A 247 1.01 46.42 -7.08
N GLY A 248 0.21 47.49 -7.08
CA GLY A 248 -0.10 48.21 -8.30
C GLY A 248 1.22 48.52 -8.96
N VAL A 249 1.34 48.13 -10.22
CA VAL A 249 2.47 48.49 -11.07
C VAL A 249 2.35 49.99 -11.33
N VAL A 250 2.75 50.79 -10.34
CA VAL A 250 2.95 52.24 -10.41
C VAL A 250 4.25 52.53 -9.66
N GLY A 251 5.35 52.11 -10.26
CA GLY A 251 6.71 52.34 -9.76
C GLY A 251 7.71 51.64 -10.68
N ASP A 252 8.39 52.42 -11.51
CA ASP A 252 9.46 52.02 -12.45
C ASP A 252 9.14 50.90 -13.46
N THR A 253 8.00 51.00 -14.15
CA THR A 253 7.86 50.26 -15.41
C THR A 253 8.78 50.85 -16.48
N PRO A 254 9.49 50.03 -17.27
CA PRO A 254 10.01 50.44 -18.57
C PRO A 254 8.90 51.15 -19.36
N GLU A 255 9.22 52.07 -20.27
CA GLU A 255 8.20 52.73 -21.09
C GLU A 255 7.32 51.69 -21.82
N LEU A 256 6.15 51.41 -21.27
CA LEU A 256 5.19 50.49 -21.85
C LEU A 256 4.43 51.26 -22.94
N TYR A 257 4.45 50.70 -24.16
CA TYR A 257 3.72 51.21 -25.31
C TYR A 257 2.58 50.25 -25.66
N ARG A 258 1.60 50.71 -26.46
CA ARG A 258 0.61 49.81 -27.05
C ARG A 258 1.32 48.74 -27.88
N GLN A 259 1.06 47.48 -27.59
CA GLN A 259 1.65 46.34 -28.30
C GLN A 259 0.57 45.50 -28.97
N VAL A 260 0.96 44.75 -29.98
CA VAL A 260 0.12 43.69 -30.58
C VAL A 260 0.67 42.34 -30.16
N VAL A 261 -0.16 41.58 -29.45
CA VAL A 261 0.16 40.22 -28.99
C VAL A 261 -0.52 39.21 -29.91
N LYS A 262 0.26 38.34 -30.54
CA LYS A 262 -0.26 37.25 -31.36
C LYS A 262 -0.55 36.04 -30.46
N ILE A 263 -1.81 35.62 -30.40
CA ILE A 263 -2.24 34.43 -29.65
C ILE A 263 -2.45 33.30 -30.63
N VAL A 264 -1.68 32.22 -30.48
CA VAL A 264 -1.78 31.02 -31.32
C VAL A 264 -2.38 29.88 -30.50
N ASN A 265 -3.65 29.55 -30.76
CA ASN A 265 -4.40 28.50 -30.07
C ASN A 265 -4.80 27.41 -31.06
N GLY A 266 -3.89 26.44 -31.28
CA GLY A 266 -4.08 25.40 -32.29
C GLY A 266 -4.11 26.01 -33.69
N LYS A 267 -5.24 25.86 -34.41
CA LYS A 267 -5.43 26.44 -35.75
C LYS A 267 -5.92 27.90 -35.71
N SER A 268 -6.31 28.41 -34.55
CA SER A 268 -6.84 29.76 -34.39
C SER A 268 -5.72 30.73 -34.05
N HIS A 269 -5.71 31.88 -34.73
CA HIS A 269 -4.77 32.96 -34.49
C HIS A 269 -5.54 34.25 -34.20
N TYR A 270 -5.15 34.97 -33.14
CA TYR A 270 -5.73 36.25 -32.77
C TYR A 270 -4.63 37.30 -32.68
N ASN A 271 -4.89 38.49 -33.20
CA ASN A 271 -4.04 39.67 -32.98
C ASN A 271 -4.72 40.54 -31.93
N LEU A 272 -4.15 40.57 -30.73
CA LEU A 272 -4.69 41.28 -29.59
C LEU A 272 -3.97 42.62 -29.41
N PRO A 273 -4.64 43.77 -29.63
CA PRO A 273 -4.10 45.05 -29.17
C PRO A 273 -4.13 45.08 -27.63
N VAL A 274 -2.99 45.37 -27.01
CA VAL A 274 -2.85 45.55 -25.55
C VAL A 274 -2.42 46.99 -25.30
N GLU A 275 -3.24 47.74 -24.56
CA GLU A 275 -2.96 49.14 -24.26
C GLU A 275 -1.86 49.31 -23.20
N LYS A 276 -1.30 50.52 -23.10
CA LYS A 276 -0.28 50.84 -22.11
C LYS A 276 -0.79 50.54 -20.69
N GLY A 277 0.00 49.79 -19.92
CA GLY A 277 -0.33 49.44 -18.53
C GLY A 277 -1.41 48.36 -18.40
N GLU A 278 -1.85 47.76 -19.51
CA GLU A 278 -2.80 46.66 -19.51
C GLU A 278 -2.08 45.29 -19.57
N THR A 279 -2.59 44.33 -18.82
CA THR A 279 -2.11 42.93 -18.92
C THR A 279 -2.69 42.25 -20.16
N ILE A 280 -1.98 41.25 -20.69
CA ILE A 280 -2.45 40.45 -21.83
C ILE A 280 -3.85 39.86 -21.58
N LEU A 281 -4.14 39.40 -20.35
CA LEU A 281 -5.45 38.85 -20.03
C LEU A 281 -6.56 39.91 -19.98
N GLN A 282 -6.29 41.11 -19.44
CA GLN A 282 -7.29 42.19 -19.43
C GLN A 282 -7.70 42.52 -20.86
N ALA A 283 -6.73 42.74 -21.74
CA ALA A 283 -6.98 43.04 -23.15
C ALA A 283 -7.78 41.90 -23.82
N ALA A 284 -7.44 40.65 -23.54
CA ALA A 284 -8.16 39.50 -24.09
C ALA A 284 -9.62 39.44 -23.62
N ILE A 285 -9.90 39.72 -22.34
CA ILE A 285 -11.27 39.76 -21.79
C ILE A 285 -12.09 40.93 -22.38
N GLN A 286 -11.44 42.07 -22.65
CA GLN A 286 -12.10 43.23 -23.28
C GLN A 286 -12.46 42.94 -24.74
N ASN A 287 -11.55 42.30 -25.48
CA ASN A 287 -11.72 41.98 -26.90
C ASN A 287 -12.41 40.62 -27.15
N ASN A 288 -12.93 39.98 -26.11
CA ASN A 288 -13.56 38.64 -26.18
C ASN A 288 -12.68 37.56 -26.82
N ILE A 289 -11.35 37.67 -26.66
CA ILE A 289 -10.39 36.68 -27.15
C ILE A 289 -10.28 35.53 -26.14
N PRO A 290 -10.42 34.27 -26.59
CA PRO A 290 -10.50 33.12 -25.69
C PRO A 290 -9.15 32.77 -25.05
N LEU A 291 -8.96 33.18 -23.79
CA LEU A 291 -7.88 32.73 -22.90
C LEU A 291 -8.45 32.10 -21.63
N ASN A 292 -7.73 31.12 -21.08
CA ASN A 292 -8.07 30.52 -19.79
C ASN A 292 -7.71 31.47 -18.65
N TYR A 293 -8.60 31.61 -17.66
CA TYR A 293 -8.30 32.38 -16.45
C TYR A 293 -9.25 32.03 -15.31
N SER A 294 -8.79 32.29 -14.09
CA SER A 294 -9.61 32.21 -12.87
C SER A 294 -9.25 33.35 -11.89
N CYS A 295 -8.19 33.20 -11.08
CA CYS A 295 -7.89 34.13 -9.97
C CYS A 295 -7.52 35.57 -10.37
N LYS A 296 -6.96 35.78 -11.57
CA LYS A 296 -6.41 37.05 -12.10
C LYS A 296 -5.28 37.72 -11.28
N ILE A 297 -4.75 37.06 -10.25
CA ILE A 297 -3.74 37.63 -9.33
C ILE A 297 -2.42 36.85 -9.29
N GLY A 298 -2.18 35.99 -10.28
CA GLY A 298 -0.89 35.31 -10.44
C GLY A 298 -0.66 34.04 -9.61
N ILE A 299 -1.70 33.45 -9.00
CA ILE A 299 -1.57 32.30 -8.07
C ILE A 299 -2.06 30.95 -8.62
N CYS A 300 -3.14 30.92 -9.42
CA CYS A 300 -3.84 29.66 -9.75
C CYS A 300 -3.28 28.91 -10.98
N SER A 301 -2.43 29.56 -11.77
CA SER A 301 -1.88 29.07 -13.05
C SER A 301 -2.86 28.72 -14.18
N THR A 302 -4.17 28.96 -14.02
CA THR A 302 -5.15 28.74 -15.09
C THR A 302 -4.83 29.55 -16.36
N CYS A 303 -4.25 30.75 -16.22
CA CYS A 303 -3.92 31.64 -17.33
C CYS A 303 -2.51 31.47 -17.90
N LYS A 304 -1.86 30.34 -17.59
CA LYS A 304 -0.53 30.00 -18.08
C LYS A 304 -0.54 29.92 -19.62
N CYS A 305 0.46 30.54 -20.24
CA CYS A 305 0.73 30.48 -21.69
C CYS A 305 2.24 30.38 -21.89
N LYS A 306 2.70 29.77 -22.97
CA LYS A 306 4.11 29.77 -23.36
C LYS A 306 4.40 31.03 -24.19
N LEU A 307 5.43 31.78 -23.83
CA LEU A 307 5.94 32.87 -24.65
C LEU A 307 6.88 32.28 -25.71
N THR A 308 6.48 32.33 -26.99
CA THR A 308 7.25 31.74 -28.09
C THR A 308 8.10 32.76 -28.84
N SER A 309 7.71 34.03 -28.81
CA SER A 309 8.54 35.14 -29.28
C SER A 309 8.24 36.41 -28.52
N GLY A 310 9.20 37.34 -28.46
CA GLY A 310 9.03 38.64 -27.80
C GLY A 310 9.41 38.62 -26.32
N SER A 311 9.06 39.68 -25.59
CA SER A 311 9.34 39.81 -24.16
C SER A 311 8.17 40.46 -23.43
N VAL A 312 8.00 40.09 -22.16
CA VAL A 312 6.96 40.63 -21.29
C VAL A 312 7.57 40.96 -19.92
N HIS A 313 7.09 42.03 -19.31
CA HIS A 313 7.29 42.25 -17.89
C HIS A 313 6.28 41.41 -17.12
N SER A 314 6.76 40.54 -16.23
CA SER A 314 5.92 39.68 -15.40
C SER A 314 5.82 40.26 -13.99
N GLY A 315 4.59 40.53 -13.55
CA GLY A 315 4.26 40.79 -12.16
C GLY A 315 4.27 39.50 -11.34
N ILE A 316 3.27 39.34 -10.47
CA ILE A 316 3.22 38.21 -9.54
C ILE A 316 3.06 36.88 -10.30
N SER A 317 3.96 35.94 -10.03
CA SER A 317 4.04 34.66 -10.75
C SER A 317 4.15 33.46 -9.82
N PHE A 318 3.51 33.51 -8.64
CA PHE A 318 3.54 32.44 -7.63
C PHE A 318 2.91 31.13 -8.11
N GLY A 319 2.02 31.16 -9.09
CA GLY A 319 1.45 29.95 -9.66
C GLY A 319 2.44 29.13 -10.51
N LEU A 320 3.54 29.72 -10.98
CA LEU A 320 4.53 29.03 -11.82
C LEU A 320 5.71 28.55 -10.98
N SER A 321 6.10 27.29 -11.19
CA SER A 321 7.38 26.77 -10.71
C SER A 321 8.55 27.46 -11.41
N GLN A 322 9.75 27.40 -10.82
CA GLN A 322 10.94 27.97 -11.45
C GLN A 322 11.23 27.32 -12.81
N GLN A 323 11.12 26.00 -12.90
CA GLN A 323 11.26 25.27 -14.15
C GLN A 323 10.31 25.78 -15.24
N GLU A 324 9.03 26.03 -14.91
CA GLU A 324 8.09 26.57 -15.90
C GLU A 324 8.47 27.98 -16.35
N LYS A 325 9.00 28.83 -15.45
CA LYS A 325 9.51 30.16 -15.82
C LYS A 325 10.71 30.04 -16.76
N ASP A 326 11.64 29.13 -16.45
CA ASP A 326 12.84 28.88 -17.26
C ASP A 326 12.47 28.30 -18.65
N GLU A 327 11.38 27.53 -18.74
CA GLU A 327 10.81 27.01 -19.99
C GLU A 327 10.04 28.07 -20.81
N GLY A 328 9.97 29.32 -20.32
CA GLY A 328 9.32 30.45 -20.99
C GLY A 328 7.80 30.53 -20.78
N TYR A 329 7.26 29.89 -19.74
CA TYR A 329 5.86 30.07 -19.38
C TYR A 329 5.62 31.39 -18.63
N ILE A 330 4.52 32.05 -18.97
CA ILE A 330 4.06 33.31 -18.36
C ILE A 330 2.61 33.17 -17.87
N LEU A 331 2.22 34.02 -16.92
CA LEU A 331 0.82 34.17 -16.51
C LEU A 331 0.24 35.42 -17.17
N THR A 332 -0.67 35.23 -18.13
CA THR A 332 -1.25 36.35 -18.90
C THR A 332 -1.99 37.39 -18.03
N CYS A 333 -2.47 37.00 -16.83
CA CYS A 333 -3.07 37.92 -15.86
C CYS A 333 -2.11 38.87 -15.15
N GLN A 334 -0.80 38.64 -15.29
CA GLN A 334 0.27 39.41 -14.67
C GLN A 334 1.39 39.69 -15.69
N ALA A 335 1.12 39.54 -16.98
CA ALA A 335 2.10 39.76 -18.04
C ALA A 335 1.74 41.04 -18.81
N PHE A 336 2.69 41.97 -18.85
CA PHE A 336 2.62 43.23 -19.60
C PHE A 336 3.58 43.14 -20.78
N PRO A 337 3.12 43.26 -22.04
CA PRO A 337 3.99 43.13 -23.20
C PRO A 337 4.95 44.34 -23.28
N LEU A 338 6.25 44.06 -23.38
CA LEU A 338 7.28 45.10 -23.58
C LEU A 338 7.47 45.41 -25.07
N GLN A 339 7.25 44.41 -25.92
CA GLN A 339 7.31 44.48 -27.38
C GLN A 339 6.27 43.53 -27.99
N ALA A 340 6.10 43.58 -29.31
CA ALA A 340 5.27 42.63 -30.03
C ALA A 340 5.72 41.20 -29.71
N CYS A 341 4.79 40.37 -29.24
CA CYS A 341 5.10 39.04 -28.74
C CYS A 341 4.07 38.01 -29.19
N THR A 342 4.49 36.74 -29.22
CA THR A 342 3.63 35.61 -29.56
C THR A 342 3.48 34.71 -28.34
N ILE A 343 2.24 34.38 -28.01
CA ILE A 343 1.92 33.48 -26.91
C ILE A 343 1.09 32.29 -27.37
N GLU A 344 1.33 31.16 -26.75
CA GLU A 344 0.63 29.90 -27.01
C GLU A 344 -0.01 29.40 -25.72
N PRO A 345 -1.35 29.39 -25.62
CA PRO A 345 -2.02 28.68 -24.54
C PRO A 345 -1.59 27.21 -24.59
N PRO A 346 -1.27 26.58 -23.44
CA PRO A 346 -0.99 25.16 -23.44
C PRO A 346 -2.20 24.46 -24.04
N VAL A 347 -1.97 23.68 -25.10
CA VAL A 347 -2.92 22.65 -25.49
C VAL A 347 -3.09 21.86 -24.21
N GLN A 348 -4.27 21.89 -23.58
CA GLN A 348 -4.57 20.98 -22.50
C GLN A 348 -4.19 19.63 -23.06
N LEU A 349 -3.07 19.09 -22.57
CA LEU A 349 -2.85 17.67 -22.58
C LEU A 349 -4.17 17.20 -22.02
N LYS A 350 -4.99 16.52 -22.84
CA LYS A 350 -5.96 15.56 -22.31
C LYS A 350 -5.22 15.00 -21.11
N ILE A 351 -5.68 15.24 -19.88
CA ILE A 351 -5.12 14.60 -18.69
C ILE A 351 -4.83 13.22 -19.20
N LYS A 352 -3.54 12.89 -19.40
CA LYS A 352 -3.20 11.64 -20.08
C LYS A 352 -3.83 10.68 -19.11
N LYS A 353 -5.02 10.15 -19.46
CA LYS A 353 -5.77 9.21 -18.63
C LYS A 353 -4.68 8.34 -18.11
N ASN A 354 -4.51 8.42 -16.79
CA ASN A 354 -3.31 8.05 -16.08
C ASN A 354 -2.58 7.00 -16.90
N LYS A 355 -1.33 7.25 -17.34
CA LYS A 355 -0.63 6.35 -18.27
C LYS A 355 -0.69 4.89 -17.82
N TRP A 356 -1.14 4.58 -16.61
CA TRP A 356 -1.86 3.37 -16.25
C TRP A 356 -2.45 2.57 -17.42
N PHE A 357 -3.16 3.12 -18.41
CA PHE A 357 -3.70 2.30 -19.52
C PHE A 357 -2.67 1.87 -20.59
N THR A 358 -1.65 2.69 -20.87
CA THR A 358 -0.54 2.33 -21.77
C THR A 358 0.50 1.47 -21.06
N TYR A 359 0.79 1.78 -19.79
CA TYR A 359 1.51 0.88 -18.89
C TYR A 359 0.73 -0.40 -18.62
N ARG A 360 -0.61 -0.43 -18.73
CA ARG A 360 -1.38 -1.68 -18.66
C ARG A 360 -1.01 -2.59 -19.80
N LYS A 361 -0.93 -2.10 -21.04
CA LYS A 361 -0.51 -2.93 -22.17
C LYS A 361 0.94 -3.37 -22.00
N SER A 362 1.87 -2.47 -21.69
CA SER A 362 3.28 -2.85 -21.50
C SER A 362 3.50 -3.75 -20.27
N ALA A 363 2.76 -3.58 -19.17
CA ALA A 363 2.83 -4.41 -17.97
C ALA A 363 2.05 -5.72 -18.12
N ILE A 364 0.97 -5.75 -18.91
CA ILE A 364 0.31 -7.00 -19.33
C ILE A 364 1.22 -7.75 -20.28
N THR A 365 1.90 -7.08 -21.21
CA THR A 365 2.84 -7.73 -22.14
C THR A 365 4.09 -8.20 -21.41
N ALA A 366 4.64 -7.39 -20.51
CA ALA A 366 5.76 -7.79 -19.65
C ALA A 366 5.34 -8.88 -18.66
N GLY A 367 4.12 -8.83 -18.12
CA GLY A 367 3.54 -9.85 -17.25
C GLY A 367 3.24 -11.15 -18.00
N LEU A 368 2.80 -11.07 -19.27
CA LEU A 368 2.63 -12.22 -20.16
C LEU A 368 3.97 -12.82 -20.55
N LEU A 369 4.97 -12.00 -20.89
CA LEU A 369 6.33 -12.46 -21.17
C LEU A 369 6.97 -13.07 -19.94
N LEU A 370 6.77 -12.49 -18.74
CA LEU A 370 7.21 -13.04 -17.47
C LEU A 370 6.47 -14.34 -17.15
N CYS A 371 5.16 -14.42 -17.38
CA CYS A 371 4.41 -15.67 -17.24
C CYS A 371 4.90 -16.75 -18.20
N VAL A 372 5.12 -16.42 -19.47
CA VAL A 372 5.67 -17.35 -20.47
C VAL A 372 7.09 -17.77 -20.09
N PHE A 373 7.90 -16.84 -19.58
CA PHE A 373 9.25 -17.13 -19.10
C PHE A 373 9.22 -18.03 -17.87
N VAL A 374 8.34 -17.77 -16.90
CA VAL A 374 8.18 -18.59 -15.68
C VAL A 374 7.62 -19.97 -16.04
N LEU A 375 6.61 -20.06 -16.90
CA LEU A 375 6.05 -21.32 -17.38
C LEU A 375 7.06 -22.12 -18.22
N GLY A 376 7.85 -21.42 -19.05
CA GLY A 376 8.97 -21.99 -19.79
C GLY A 376 10.11 -22.44 -18.87
N SER A 377 10.43 -21.66 -17.84
CA SER A 377 11.48 -22.01 -16.87
C SER A 377 11.09 -23.22 -16.04
N LEU A 378 9.81 -23.35 -15.69
CA LEU A 378 9.24 -24.52 -15.01
C LEU A 378 9.11 -25.74 -15.95
N SER A 379 9.19 -25.54 -17.27
CA SER A 379 9.20 -26.63 -18.26
C SER A 379 10.59 -27.23 -18.48
N PHE A 380 11.66 -26.63 -17.93
CA PHE A 380 12.99 -27.27 -17.93
C PHE A 380 13.04 -28.39 -16.88
N PRO A 381 13.38 -29.64 -17.27
CA PRO A 381 13.41 -30.79 -16.38
C PRO A 381 14.26 -30.58 -15.11
N ASP A 382 15.31 -29.76 -15.21
CA ASP A 382 16.29 -29.52 -14.15
C ASP A 382 15.76 -28.65 -13.00
N ASN A 383 14.65 -27.92 -13.20
CA ASN A 383 14.05 -27.04 -12.18
C ASN A 383 13.00 -27.75 -11.30
N SER A 384 12.82 -29.06 -11.46
CA SER A 384 11.93 -29.90 -10.63
C SER A 384 12.43 -30.15 -9.20
N LYS A 385 13.58 -29.56 -8.82
CA LYS A 385 14.23 -29.75 -7.50
C LYS A 385 13.82 -28.73 -6.43
N LEU A 386 12.63 -28.15 -6.52
CA LEU A 386 12.10 -27.32 -5.44
C LEU A 386 11.19 -28.19 -4.55
N LEU A 387 11.84 -29.00 -3.72
CA LEU A 387 11.22 -29.78 -2.65
C LEU A 387 11.67 -29.22 -1.30
N ALA A 388 10.80 -29.38 -0.30
CA ALA A 388 10.76 -28.63 0.95
C ALA A 388 12.12 -28.49 1.66
N ILE A 389 12.42 -27.24 2.03
CA ILE A 389 13.59 -26.85 2.82
C ILE A 389 13.31 -27.22 4.28
N GLY A 390 13.55 -28.49 4.64
CA GLY A 390 13.53 -28.96 6.01
C GLY A 390 14.51 -30.12 6.15
N GLU A 391 15.24 -30.18 7.26
CA GLU A 391 16.09 -31.33 7.57
C GLU A 391 15.21 -32.59 7.68
N MET A 392 15.59 -33.65 6.96
CA MET A 392 14.91 -34.94 7.05
C MET A 392 14.99 -35.49 8.47
N ASN A 393 14.03 -36.31 8.85
CA ASN A 393 14.10 -37.01 10.14
C ASN A 393 15.36 -37.88 10.23
N LYS A 394 15.85 -38.03 11.46
CA LYS A 394 16.93 -38.98 11.74
C LYS A 394 16.52 -40.38 11.26
N GLY A 395 17.42 -41.13 10.63
CA GLY A 395 17.11 -42.42 9.99
C GLY A 395 16.87 -42.37 8.48
N HIS A 396 16.41 -41.25 7.91
CA HIS A 396 16.16 -41.09 6.47
C HIS A 396 17.09 -40.04 5.83
N GLU A 397 18.18 -39.68 6.49
CA GLU A 397 19.07 -38.57 6.08
C GLU A 397 19.73 -38.78 4.71
N ASN A 398 19.85 -40.05 4.28
CA ASN A 398 20.45 -40.43 3.02
C ASN A 398 19.44 -40.73 1.90
N LEU A 399 18.13 -40.63 2.18
CA LEU A 399 17.10 -40.89 1.17
C LEU A 399 16.89 -39.65 0.29
N ALA A 400 16.79 -39.85 -1.02
CA ALA A 400 16.43 -38.77 -1.93
C ALA A 400 14.93 -38.50 -1.86
N CYS A 401 14.49 -37.24 -1.97
CA CYS A 401 13.06 -36.89 -1.92
C CYS A 401 12.20 -37.67 -2.95
N THR A 402 12.79 -38.04 -4.09
CA THR A 402 12.13 -38.82 -5.15
C THR A 402 11.89 -40.30 -4.80
N GLU A 403 12.46 -40.78 -3.70
CA GLU A 403 12.27 -42.16 -3.23
C GLU A 403 10.93 -42.33 -2.52
N CYS A 404 10.46 -41.29 -1.83
CA CYS A 404 9.13 -41.24 -1.22
C CYS A 404 8.08 -40.59 -2.16
N HIS A 405 8.51 -39.65 -3.02
CA HIS A 405 7.63 -38.97 -3.95
C HIS A 405 7.71 -39.54 -5.37
N THR A 406 6.67 -40.28 -5.77
CA THR A 406 6.55 -40.77 -7.15
C THR A 406 6.11 -39.65 -8.10
N LYS A 407 6.55 -39.69 -9.37
CA LYS A 407 6.11 -38.70 -10.37
C LYS A 407 4.59 -38.77 -10.57
N ALA A 408 3.95 -37.60 -10.59
CA ALA A 408 2.54 -37.49 -10.90
C ALA A 408 2.27 -37.94 -12.34
N LYS A 409 1.13 -38.60 -12.56
CA LYS A 409 0.77 -39.13 -13.89
C LYS A 409 0.50 -37.99 -14.88
N GLY A 410 0.97 -38.17 -16.11
CA GLY A 410 0.80 -37.21 -17.21
C GLY A 410 1.94 -36.20 -17.30
N SER A 411 2.05 -35.52 -18.44
CA SER A 411 3.01 -34.44 -18.61
C SER A 411 2.63 -33.22 -17.76
N PHE A 412 3.60 -32.35 -17.49
CA PHE A 412 3.38 -31.10 -16.75
C PHE A 412 2.19 -30.28 -17.30
N TYR A 413 2.07 -30.20 -18.63
CA TYR A 413 0.96 -29.52 -19.31
C TYR A 413 -0.39 -30.21 -19.07
N GLN A 414 -0.42 -31.54 -19.06
CA GLN A 414 -1.65 -32.29 -18.75
C GLN A 414 -2.08 -32.10 -17.29
N GLN A 415 -1.12 -32.01 -16.36
CA GLN A 415 -1.38 -31.74 -14.95
C GLN A 415 -1.94 -30.32 -14.74
N LEU A 416 -1.33 -29.32 -15.38
CA LEU A 416 -1.83 -27.93 -15.39
C LEU A 416 -3.26 -27.85 -15.92
N GLN A 417 -3.52 -28.48 -17.07
CA GLN A 417 -4.82 -28.48 -17.70
C GLN A 417 -5.89 -29.12 -16.80
N ALA A 418 -5.59 -30.27 -16.20
CA ALA A 418 -6.52 -30.98 -15.31
C ALA A 418 -6.84 -30.17 -14.04
N ASN A 419 -5.87 -29.44 -13.49
CA ASN A 419 -6.08 -28.57 -12.33
C ASN A 419 -6.89 -27.32 -12.69
N PHE A 420 -6.63 -26.70 -13.85
CA PHE A 420 -7.45 -25.60 -14.34
C PHE A 420 -8.91 -26.02 -14.55
N GLN A 421 -9.14 -27.18 -15.16
CA GLN A 421 -10.47 -27.77 -15.34
C GLN A 421 -11.20 -28.02 -14.02
N THR A 422 -10.46 -28.32 -12.94
CA THR A 422 -11.05 -28.49 -11.61
C THR A 422 -11.52 -27.14 -11.05
N VAL A 423 -10.73 -26.08 -11.20
CA VAL A 423 -11.08 -24.72 -10.74
C VAL A 423 -12.32 -24.17 -11.44
N ILE A 424 -12.46 -24.41 -12.74
CA ILE A 424 -13.62 -23.97 -13.52
C ILE A 424 -14.81 -24.94 -13.43
N GLY A 425 -14.75 -25.94 -12.54
CA GLY A 425 -15.85 -26.87 -12.26
C GLY A 425 -16.10 -27.94 -13.33
N GLN A 426 -15.25 -28.05 -14.34
CA GLN A 426 -15.33 -29.08 -15.39
C GLN A 426 -14.79 -30.44 -14.94
N ARG A 427 -14.06 -30.49 -13.82
CA ARG A 427 -13.53 -31.72 -13.22
C ARG A 427 -13.81 -31.72 -11.72
N LYS A 428 -14.17 -32.89 -11.17
CA LYS A 428 -14.52 -33.03 -9.75
C LYS A 428 -13.31 -33.09 -8.80
N LYS A 429 -12.14 -33.51 -9.28
CA LYS A 429 -10.93 -33.72 -8.47
C LYS A 429 -9.69 -33.17 -9.17
N SER A 430 -8.86 -32.46 -8.43
CA SER A 430 -7.53 -32.02 -8.84
C SER A 430 -6.56 -33.19 -8.98
N VAL A 431 -5.40 -32.93 -9.59
CA VAL A 431 -4.29 -33.87 -9.74
C VAL A 431 -3.01 -33.27 -9.14
N ALA A 432 -2.13 -34.12 -8.64
CA ALA A 432 -0.86 -33.70 -8.07
C ALA A 432 0.08 -33.09 -9.14
N PHE A 433 1.02 -32.25 -8.71
CA PHE A 433 1.85 -31.44 -9.59
C PHE A 433 3.32 -31.84 -9.47
N GLY A 434 3.93 -32.29 -10.57
CA GLY A 434 5.29 -32.83 -10.59
C GLY A 434 5.37 -34.22 -9.97
N SER A 435 5.10 -34.32 -8.67
CA SER A 435 5.08 -35.56 -7.89
C SER A 435 3.76 -35.76 -7.15
N ASN A 436 3.38 -37.01 -6.92
CA ASN A 436 2.26 -37.35 -6.05
C ASN A 436 2.62 -37.11 -4.59
N ASP A 437 1.57 -36.94 -3.77
CA ASP A 437 1.70 -37.04 -2.33
C ASP A 437 2.20 -38.43 -1.95
N VAL A 438 3.02 -38.52 -0.90
CA VAL A 438 3.46 -39.80 -0.34
C VAL A 438 2.24 -40.52 0.22
N ASP A 439 2.03 -41.77 -0.18
CA ASP A 439 0.98 -42.63 0.35
C ASP A 439 1.56 -43.76 1.21
N ASN A 440 0.70 -44.37 2.02
CA ASN A 440 1.11 -45.41 2.96
C ASN A 440 1.67 -46.65 2.27
N GLN A 441 1.31 -46.89 1.00
CA GLN A 441 1.82 -48.03 0.25
C GLN A 441 3.31 -47.85 -0.07
N THR A 442 3.71 -46.63 -0.41
CA THR A 442 5.11 -46.27 -0.67
C THR A 442 5.97 -46.52 0.57
N CYS A 443 5.49 -46.14 1.75
CA CYS A 443 6.19 -46.37 3.01
C CYS A 443 6.24 -47.86 3.39
N GLN A 444 5.13 -48.61 3.22
CA GLN A 444 5.08 -50.05 3.53
C GLN A 444 6.14 -50.83 2.75
N ASN A 445 6.36 -50.50 1.48
CA ASN A 445 7.36 -51.16 0.65
C ASN A 445 8.80 -50.93 1.16
N CYS A 446 9.11 -49.76 1.73
CA CYS A 446 10.42 -49.48 2.33
C CYS A 446 10.63 -50.13 3.70
N HIS A 447 9.53 -50.42 4.41
CA HIS A 447 9.52 -51.13 5.70
C HIS A 447 9.36 -52.64 5.57
N GLU A 448 9.23 -53.17 4.35
CA GLU A 448 9.31 -54.61 4.09
C GLU A 448 10.77 -55.03 3.96
N ARG A 449 11.46 -55.13 5.11
CA ARG A 449 12.85 -55.61 5.19
C ARG A 449 12.88 -57.09 5.60
N GLU A 450 13.81 -57.86 5.05
CA GLU A 450 13.94 -59.29 5.36
C GLU A 450 14.22 -59.57 6.86
N ASN A 451 14.86 -58.63 7.56
CA ASN A 451 15.20 -58.74 8.98
C ASN A 451 14.31 -57.88 9.91
N ASP A 452 13.17 -57.38 9.41
CA ASP A 452 12.24 -56.60 10.24
C ASP A 452 11.59 -57.52 11.31
N ARG A 453 11.56 -57.07 12.57
CA ARG A 453 10.93 -57.80 13.68
C ARG A 453 9.41 -57.72 13.63
N HIS A 454 8.85 -56.75 12.89
CA HIS A 454 7.41 -56.54 12.65
C HIS A 454 7.12 -56.41 11.14
N PRO A 455 7.38 -57.45 10.33
CA PRO A 455 7.19 -57.36 8.89
C PRO A 455 5.72 -57.14 8.54
N VAL A 456 5.47 -56.39 7.47
CA VAL A 456 4.13 -55.93 7.05
C VAL A 456 3.14 -57.09 6.92
N HIS A 457 3.57 -58.24 6.38
CA HIS A 457 2.69 -59.41 6.22
C HIS A 457 2.21 -60.00 7.57
N ARG A 458 3.06 -60.06 8.60
CA ARG A 458 2.67 -60.50 9.95
C ARG A 458 1.74 -59.49 10.60
N PHE A 459 2.01 -58.21 10.36
CA PHE A 459 1.17 -57.12 10.83
C PHE A 459 -0.26 -57.23 10.26
N LEU A 460 -0.40 -57.66 9.00
CA LEU A 460 -1.69 -57.81 8.31
C LEU A 460 -2.44 -59.11 8.64
N GLU A 461 -1.88 -60.00 9.47
CA GLU A 461 -2.56 -61.25 9.84
C GLU A 461 -3.98 -61.02 10.39
N PRO A 462 -4.96 -61.86 10.04
CA PRO A 462 -6.35 -61.67 10.45
C PRO A 462 -6.56 -61.55 11.97
N LYS A 463 -5.74 -62.24 12.77
CA LYS A 463 -5.84 -62.22 14.24
C LYS A 463 -5.63 -60.82 14.84
N PHE A 464 -4.84 -59.97 14.20
CA PHE A 464 -4.59 -58.60 14.63
C PHE A 464 -5.56 -57.56 14.03
N ALA A 465 -6.60 -57.98 13.28
CA ALA A 465 -7.51 -57.07 12.60
C ALA A 465 -8.24 -56.11 13.57
N LYS A 466 -8.59 -56.59 14.77
CA LYS A 466 -9.23 -55.78 15.81
C LYS A 466 -8.26 -54.72 16.35
N ALA A 467 -7.04 -55.12 16.70
CA ALA A 467 -5.97 -54.22 17.14
C ALA A 467 -5.68 -53.14 16.08
N ARG A 468 -5.54 -53.53 14.79
CA ARG A 468 -5.33 -52.59 13.67
C ARG A 468 -6.46 -51.56 13.54
N LYS A 469 -7.71 -51.96 13.75
CA LYS A 469 -8.85 -51.04 13.67
C LYS A 469 -8.84 -50.00 14.81
N GLU A 470 -8.33 -50.37 15.97
CA GLU A 470 -8.26 -49.52 17.16
C GLU A 470 -7.06 -48.57 17.12
N ILE A 471 -5.87 -49.09 16.79
CA ILE A 471 -4.62 -48.29 16.74
C ILE A 471 -4.51 -47.44 15.46
N GLN A 472 -5.30 -47.75 14.42
CA GLN A 472 -5.31 -47.05 13.14
C GLN A 472 -3.91 -46.79 12.57
N PRO A 473 -3.09 -47.84 12.38
CA PRO A 473 -1.67 -47.74 12.03
C PRO A 473 -1.44 -47.10 10.66
N GLN A 474 -2.42 -47.22 9.76
CA GLN A 474 -2.45 -46.54 8.46
C GLN A 474 -2.66 -45.02 8.58
N PHE A 475 -2.99 -44.50 9.76
CA PHE A 475 -3.26 -43.08 10.00
C PHE A 475 -2.38 -42.51 11.10
N CYS A 476 -1.30 -43.19 11.50
CA CYS A 476 -0.36 -42.66 12.48
C CYS A 476 0.02 -41.23 12.09
N GLU A 477 -0.52 -40.23 12.77
CA GLU A 477 -0.39 -38.80 12.45
C GLU A 477 1.08 -38.33 12.41
N SER A 478 1.98 -39.18 12.93
CA SER A 478 3.39 -39.26 12.59
C SER A 478 3.71 -39.10 11.10
N CYS A 479 3.24 -40.00 10.23
CA CYS A 479 3.96 -40.34 9.00
C CYS A 479 4.07 -39.18 7.98
N HIS A 480 3.15 -38.22 8.00
CA HIS A 480 3.21 -37.02 7.14
C HIS A 480 4.02 -35.86 7.73
N SER A 481 4.51 -35.96 8.97
CA SER A 481 5.30 -34.90 9.64
C SER A 481 6.81 -35.04 9.40
N GLU A 482 7.22 -35.61 8.26
CA GLU A 482 8.59 -36.04 7.94
C GLU A 482 9.65 -34.91 7.91
N HIS A 483 9.21 -33.64 7.84
CA HIS A 483 10.07 -32.46 7.82
C HIS A 483 10.23 -31.74 9.18
N LYS A 484 9.82 -32.35 10.29
CA LYS A 484 9.84 -31.69 11.61
C LYS A 484 11.04 -32.07 12.49
N GLY A 485 12.03 -32.82 11.96
CA GLY A 485 13.26 -33.17 12.68
C GLY A 485 13.03 -34.04 13.93
N LYS A 486 11.94 -34.82 13.95
CA LYS A 486 11.56 -35.73 15.05
C LYS A 486 11.40 -37.13 14.49
N LEU A 487 11.94 -38.14 15.19
CA LEU A 487 11.66 -39.53 14.82
C LEU A 487 10.15 -39.79 14.93
N MET A 488 9.61 -40.50 13.95
CA MET A 488 8.17 -40.62 13.74
C MET A 488 7.56 -41.71 14.62
N VAL A 489 7.63 -41.52 15.94
CA VAL A 489 7.15 -42.52 16.90
C VAL A 489 5.97 -41.98 17.69
N MET A 490 4.86 -42.74 17.66
CA MET A 490 3.82 -42.59 18.67
C MET A 490 4.40 -43.04 20.00
N ASN A 491 4.56 -42.13 20.95
CA ASN A 491 5.01 -42.47 22.31
C ASN A 491 3.92 -43.21 23.13
N ASP A 492 2.78 -43.52 22.52
CA ASP A 492 1.71 -44.27 23.15
C ASP A 492 1.99 -45.78 23.09
N LEU A 493 2.34 -46.31 24.27
CA LEU A 493 2.67 -47.72 24.49
C LEU A 493 1.44 -48.65 24.40
N SER A 494 0.25 -48.10 24.20
CA SER A 494 -0.98 -48.88 23.94
C SER A 494 -0.86 -49.79 22.71
N PHE A 495 0.01 -49.43 21.75
CA PHE A 495 0.30 -50.28 20.59
C PHE A 495 0.91 -51.63 20.97
N CYS A 496 1.90 -51.63 21.88
CA CYS A 496 2.55 -52.86 22.34
C CYS A 496 1.54 -53.78 23.01
N LYS A 497 0.68 -53.21 23.86
CA LYS A 497 -0.38 -53.95 24.54
C LYS A 497 -1.34 -54.62 23.56
N ASN A 498 -1.90 -53.85 22.62
CA ASN A 498 -2.95 -54.34 21.72
C ASN A 498 -2.50 -55.50 20.81
N CYS A 499 -1.20 -55.67 20.59
CA CYS A 499 -0.65 -56.73 19.73
C CYS A 499 0.08 -57.84 20.50
N HIS A 500 0.61 -57.56 21.70
CA HIS A 500 1.46 -58.50 22.46
C HIS A 500 0.91 -58.89 23.83
N GLU A 501 -0.30 -58.47 24.22
CA GLU A 501 -0.89 -58.83 25.52
C GLU A 501 -1.03 -60.35 25.74
N ASP A 502 -1.22 -61.12 24.66
CA ASP A 502 -1.41 -62.57 24.70
C ASP A 502 -0.17 -63.36 24.22
N VAL A 503 1.02 -62.75 24.19
CA VAL A 503 2.23 -63.39 23.64
C VAL A 503 2.91 -64.28 24.68
N GLU A 504 3.03 -65.57 24.34
CA GLU A 504 3.80 -66.55 25.12
C GLU A 504 5.18 -66.81 24.48
N ILE A 505 6.26 -66.57 25.23
CA ILE A 505 7.64 -66.81 24.79
C ILE A 505 8.14 -68.11 25.42
N LYS A 506 8.42 -69.13 24.59
CA LYS A 506 8.81 -70.47 25.05
C LYS A 506 10.19 -70.55 25.72
N ASN A 507 11.15 -69.76 25.22
CA ASN A 507 12.52 -69.70 25.74
C ASN A 507 12.85 -68.24 26.04
N ASP A 508 12.32 -67.73 27.15
CA ASP A 508 12.48 -66.33 27.52
C ASP A 508 13.94 -66.05 27.93
N PRO A 509 14.66 -65.17 27.21
CA PRO A 509 16.05 -64.88 27.51
C PRO A 509 16.23 -63.93 28.70
N LEU A 510 15.16 -63.35 29.25
CA LEU A 510 15.23 -62.36 30.34
C LEU A 510 15.27 -62.98 31.74
N ASP A 511 15.96 -62.30 32.65
CA ASP A 511 15.93 -62.58 34.10
C ASP A 511 14.54 -62.40 34.73
N THR A 512 13.75 -61.45 34.21
CA THR A 512 12.32 -61.31 34.51
C THR A 512 11.51 -61.74 33.29
N PRO A 513 10.70 -62.81 33.37
CA PRO A 513 9.91 -63.27 32.23
C PRO A 513 9.00 -62.17 31.68
N HIS A 514 8.87 -62.08 30.36
CA HIS A 514 8.03 -61.13 29.65
C HIS A 514 6.58 -61.18 30.13
N GLN A 515 6.04 -62.37 30.44
CA GLN A 515 4.71 -62.52 31.02
C GLN A 515 4.53 -61.73 32.32
N THR A 516 5.56 -61.72 33.18
CA THR A 516 5.53 -60.94 34.43
C THR A 516 5.52 -59.44 34.19
N LEU A 517 6.18 -58.97 33.12
CA LEU A 517 6.17 -57.55 32.73
C LEU A 517 4.82 -57.15 32.15
N ILE A 518 4.21 -58.01 31.33
CA ILE A 518 2.89 -57.83 30.73
C ILE A 518 1.81 -57.77 31.82
N ASP A 519 1.80 -58.73 32.75
CA ASP A 519 0.81 -58.82 33.84
C ASP A 519 0.87 -57.60 34.78
N LYS A 520 2.07 -57.04 34.98
CA LYS A 520 2.28 -55.82 35.76
C LYS A 520 1.99 -54.53 34.97
N GLY A 521 1.61 -54.64 33.70
CA GLY A 521 1.34 -53.50 32.82
C GLY A 521 2.59 -52.66 32.52
N MET A 522 3.79 -53.22 32.66
CA MET A 522 5.06 -52.51 32.52
C MET A 522 5.48 -52.28 31.06
N TRP A 523 4.55 -51.97 30.16
CA TRP A 523 4.77 -51.83 28.71
C TRP A 523 5.89 -50.86 28.30
N SER A 524 6.25 -49.92 29.18
CA SER A 524 7.35 -48.98 28.91
C SER A 524 8.76 -49.58 28.99
N THR A 525 8.90 -50.80 29.51
CA THR A 525 10.18 -51.53 29.49
C THR A 525 10.54 -52.02 28.09
N CYS A 526 9.55 -52.23 27.22
CA CYS A 526 9.78 -52.70 25.85
C CYS A 526 10.68 -51.74 25.05
N LEU A 527 10.52 -50.41 25.23
CA LEU A 527 11.36 -49.39 24.58
C LEU A 527 12.81 -49.40 25.06
N GLN A 528 13.07 -49.93 26.25
CA GLN A 528 14.41 -49.96 26.86
C GLN A 528 15.22 -51.18 26.40
N CYS A 529 14.54 -52.21 25.87
CA CYS A 529 15.14 -53.47 25.41
C CYS A 529 15.15 -53.63 23.88
N HIS A 530 14.22 -52.99 23.16
CA HIS A 530 14.06 -53.17 21.73
C HIS A 530 14.26 -51.88 20.95
N ASP A 531 14.99 -51.98 19.84
CA ASP A 531 15.01 -50.94 18.81
C ASP A 531 13.64 -50.88 18.13
N PHE A 532 12.96 -49.76 18.29
CA PHE A 532 11.62 -49.53 17.78
C PHE A 532 11.58 -49.40 16.24
N HIS A 533 12.65 -48.92 15.60
CA HIS A 533 12.71 -48.77 14.14
C HIS A 533 13.34 -49.99 13.44
N GLY A 534 13.89 -50.93 14.22
CA GLY A 534 14.47 -52.20 13.76
C GLY A 534 15.51 -52.03 12.66
N ASN A 535 16.19 -50.88 12.63
CA ASN A 535 17.16 -50.54 11.60
C ASN A 535 18.60 -50.58 12.12
N HIS A 536 18.83 -50.79 13.40
CA HIS A 536 20.18 -50.95 13.95
C HIS A 536 20.58 -52.43 14.04
N LEU A 537 21.87 -52.70 13.85
CA LEU A 537 22.46 -54.00 14.16
C LEU A 537 22.69 -54.11 15.68
N ALA A 538 21.63 -54.00 16.46
CA ALA A 538 21.65 -54.01 17.93
C ALA A 538 20.99 -55.27 18.50
N GLU A 539 21.71 -55.95 19.40
CA GLU A 539 21.17 -57.07 20.16
C GLU A 539 20.37 -56.57 21.36
N ALA A 540 19.27 -57.26 21.68
CA ALA A 540 18.47 -56.92 22.85
C ALA A 540 19.20 -57.39 24.13
N PRO A 541 19.18 -56.60 25.21
CA PRO A 541 19.81 -56.99 26.47
C PRO A 541 19.11 -58.21 27.08
N ALA A 542 19.90 -59.12 27.66
CA ALA A 542 19.40 -60.33 28.30
C ALA A 542 18.98 -60.11 29.77
N LEU A 543 19.32 -58.97 30.38
CA LEU A 543 18.98 -58.65 31.77
C LEU A 543 18.35 -57.27 31.86
N MET A 544 17.33 -57.12 32.72
CA MET A 544 16.61 -55.85 32.89
C MET A 544 17.50 -54.69 33.36
N LYS A 545 18.58 -54.99 34.09
CA LYS A 545 19.56 -53.99 34.56
C LYS A 545 20.46 -53.43 33.46
N ASP A 546 20.61 -54.16 32.35
CA ASP A 546 21.48 -53.82 31.23
C ASP A 546 20.69 -53.10 30.12
N THR A 547 19.46 -52.68 30.43
CA THR A 547 18.58 -51.98 29.50
C THR A 547 18.93 -50.51 29.35
N ILE A 548 18.57 -49.94 28.19
CA ILE A 548 18.83 -48.53 27.91
C ILE A 548 17.88 -47.69 28.77
N PRO A 549 18.36 -46.72 29.56
CA PRO A 549 17.50 -45.85 30.35
C PRO A 549 16.41 -45.18 29.52
N LYS A 550 15.15 -45.28 29.96
CA LYS A 550 13.97 -44.74 29.26
C LYS A 550 14.12 -43.28 28.83
N ASN A 551 14.72 -42.43 29.65
CA ASN A 551 14.91 -41.01 29.32
C ASN A 551 15.81 -40.82 28.09
N ILE A 552 16.84 -41.65 27.91
CA ILE A 552 17.74 -41.60 26.76
C ILE A 552 16.97 -42.02 25.49
N VAL A 553 16.17 -43.09 25.56
CA VAL A 553 15.33 -43.53 24.44
C VAL A 553 14.30 -42.46 24.07
N VAL A 554 13.63 -41.86 25.05
CA VAL A 554 12.62 -40.81 24.80
C VAL A 554 13.25 -39.53 24.25
N GLU A 555 14.44 -39.13 24.71
CA GLU A 555 15.16 -38.01 24.11
C GLU A 555 15.48 -38.29 22.64
N TYR A 556 16.07 -39.46 22.36
CA TYR A 556 16.39 -39.91 21.00
C TYR A 556 15.17 -39.85 20.09
N LEU A 557 14.05 -40.45 20.50
CA LEU A 557 12.78 -40.44 19.77
C LEU A 557 12.21 -39.03 19.55
N ASN A 558 12.48 -38.09 20.45
CA ASN A 558 12.10 -36.69 20.27
C ASN A 558 13.07 -35.88 19.38
N GLY A 559 14.04 -36.54 18.75
CA GLY A 559 15.08 -35.93 17.90
C GLY A 559 16.23 -35.30 18.69
N LYS A 560 16.27 -35.45 20.02
CA LYS A 560 17.28 -34.84 20.92
C LYS A 560 18.23 -35.92 21.45
N GLY A 561 19.52 -35.64 21.54
CA GLY A 561 20.49 -36.62 22.05
C GLY A 561 21.07 -37.60 21.01
N HIS A 562 21.96 -38.47 21.49
CA HIS A 562 22.72 -39.47 20.72
C HIS A 562 21.90 -40.75 20.48
N ASP A 563 22.24 -41.50 19.43
CA ASP A 563 21.60 -42.77 19.09
C ASP A 563 22.00 -43.86 20.10
N PRO A 564 21.07 -44.40 20.92
CA PRO A 564 21.42 -45.38 21.93
C PRO A 564 21.60 -46.79 21.37
N TYR A 565 21.24 -47.04 20.10
CA TYR A 565 21.33 -48.35 19.46
C TYR A 565 22.58 -48.53 18.59
N GLY A 566 23.44 -47.51 18.51
CA GLY A 566 24.69 -47.51 17.75
C GLY A 566 24.58 -46.81 16.39
N THR A 567 25.70 -46.68 15.69
CA THR A 567 25.78 -45.96 14.40
C THR A 567 25.62 -46.86 13.19
N GLU A 568 25.76 -48.18 13.35
CA GLU A 568 25.63 -49.14 12.26
C GLU A 568 24.18 -49.54 12.06
N LYS A 569 23.64 -49.17 10.90
CA LYS A 569 22.28 -49.49 10.47
C LYS A 569 22.28 -50.59 9.42
N ALA A 570 21.30 -51.46 9.46
CA ALA A 570 21.04 -52.42 8.39
C ALA A 570 20.68 -51.66 7.10
N GLU A 571 21.18 -52.14 5.95
CA GLU A 571 20.93 -51.52 4.63
C GLU A 571 19.42 -51.45 4.31
N TYR A 572 18.99 -50.36 3.67
CA TYR A 572 17.57 -50.06 3.45
C TYR A 572 17.00 -50.62 2.13
N SER A 573 15.98 -51.48 2.25
CA SER A 573 14.91 -51.87 1.30
C SER A 573 15.27 -52.59 -0.02
N HIS A 574 14.42 -53.57 -0.39
CA HIS A 574 14.38 -54.22 -1.71
C HIS A 574 14.24 -53.27 -2.91
N SER A 575 13.86 -51.99 -2.68
CA SER A 575 13.61 -51.04 -3.76
C SER A 575 14.86 -50.65 -4.56
N GLU A 576 16.05 -50.70 -3.96
CA GLU A 576 17.32 -50.50 -4.69
C GLU A 576 17.64 -51.71 -5.59
N ILE A 577 17.38 -52.93 -5.12
CA ILE A 577 17.63 -54.16 -5.86
C ILE A 577 16.71 -54.26 -7.09
N GLU A 578 15.44 -53.87 -6.96
CA GLU A 578 14.51 -53.85 -8.10
C GLU A 578 14.76 -52.68 -9.07
N LYS A 579 15.14 -51.49 -8.58
CA LYS A 579 15.53 -50.36 -9.45
C LYS A 579 16.81 -50.67 -10.23
N ILE A 580 17.79 -51.34 -9.62
CA ILE A 580 19.00 -51.78 -10.31
C ILE A 580 18.67 -52.84 -11.37
N LYS A 581 17.81 -53.82 -11.06
CA LYS A 581 17.35 -54.83 -12.03
C LYS A 581 16.54 -54.25 -13.19
N ALA A 582 15.72 -53.22 -12.96
CA ALA A 582 14.92 -52.55 -13.99
C ALA A 582 15.74 -51.60 -14.89
N ILE A 583 16.98 -51.27 -14.53
CA ILE A 583 17.92 -50.49 -15.35
C ILE A 583 18.91 -51.41 -16.09
N THR A 584 19.07 -52.67 -15.63
CA THR A 584 19.97 -53.67 -16.22
C THR A 584 19.28 -54.77 -17.03
N GLN A 585 17.95 -54.69 -17.18
CA GLN A 585 17.15 -55.40 -18.20
C GLN A 585 16.53 -54.37 -19.13
#